data_AF-F0GIC2-F1
#
_entry.id   AF-F0GIC2-F1
#
_cell.length_a   1.000
_cell.length_b   1.000
_cell.length_c   1.000
_cell.angle_alpha   90.00
_cell.angle_beta   90.00
_cell.angle_gamma   90.00
#
_symmetry.space_group_name_H-M   'P 1'
#
loop_
_entity.id
_entity.type
_entity.pdbx_description
1 polymer ?
#
loop_
_entity_poly.entity_id
_entity_poly.type
_entity_poly.pdbx_seq_one_letter_code
_entity_poly.pdbx_strand_id
1 'polypeptide(L)'
;WQGAGDGPLPSPIAVLTLDQDPASGALKLVKYHNVDTSKAHGLWITCGASLSPWGTHLSSEEYEPDATKAATDAQFKAFSKNTFGDETRANPYHYGHLPEITVNPDGTGTVKKHYCLGRISHELIQVMPDQRTVMMGDDATNGGLFMFVADKAADLSAGTLYVAKWTQTSSAGAGSATLTWLKIGHATSSEIEALANTLKASDIMDLATTDPNDASYTKIHFGGKFNWIRVKPGMEKAAAFLETHRYAALIGGSMAFTKLEGTTVNAKDKIVYTAMSRIETSMVKGNAVSRDVALDKKIAAGAVYALNLKGGQRDTSGAAIDSEWVPVDMSAPAALVGEDLAAADALGNLAHADKIANPDNLKFSEKLRTLFIGEDSGMHVNNFLWAYHVDTKTLSRVLSCPAGAESTGLHAVDEINGWTYIMSNFQHAGDWESPLHDKVKPTLDPLVRANFKDRFGASVGYLTAEPTGIKLAKA
;
A
#
# COMPACT_ATOMS: atom_id res chain seq x y z
N TRP A 1 -3.58 -10.70 9.71
CA TRP A 1 -4.34 -9.98 10.74
C TRP A 1 -3.80 -8.56 10.63
N GLN A 2 -4.68 -7.57 10.40
CA GLN A 2 -4.44 -6.12 10.28
C GLN A 2 -5.51 -5.35 11.08
N GLY A 3 -5.78 -5.79 12.32
CA GLY A 3 -6.51 -5.05 13.33
C GLY A 3 -5.58 -4.38 14.36
N ALA A 4 -6.15 -3.69 15.34
CA ALA A 4 -5.45 -2.93 16.40
C ALA A 4 -4.46 -3.74 17.31
N GLY A 5 -4.16 -4.98 16.96
CA GLY A 5 -3.27 -5.91 17.65
C GLY A 5 -2.08 -6.45 16.84
N ASP A 6 -1.76 -5.93 15.65
CA ASP A 6 -0.75 -6.54 14.76
C ASP A 6 0.69 -6.06 14.91
N GLY A 7 0.90 -4.81 15.33
CA GLY A 7 2.27 -4.34 15.57
C GLY A 7 3.09 -5.10 16.62
N PRO A 8 2.54 -5.72 17.70
CA PRO A 8 3.38 -6.38 18.70
C PRO A 8 3.91 -7.76 18.28
N LEU A 9 3.43 -8.40 17.22
CA LEU A 9 3.84 -9.77 16.85
C LEU A 9 4.85 -9.77 15.68
N PRO A 10 5.74 -10.77 15.59
CA PRO A 10 6.56 -10.97 14.40
C PRO A 10 5.67 -11.19 13.16
N SER A 11 6.05 -10.61 12.03
CA SER A 11 5.35 -10.77 10.74
C SER A 11 6.09 -11.77 9.85
N PRO A 12 5.75 -13.07 9.85
CA PRO A 12 6.45 -14.06 9.04
C PRO A 12 6.02 -14.02 7.57
N ILE A 13 6.95 -14.33 6.67
CA ILE A 13 6.65 -14.68 5.29
C ILE A 13 6.87 -16.18 5.10
N ALA A 14 5.98 -16.81 4.34
CA ALA A 14 6.11 -18.22 3.96
C ALA A 14 6.00 -18.41 2.45
N VAL A 15 6.74 -19.39 1.94
CA VAL A 15 6.65 -19.89 0.58
C VAL A 15 5.75 -21.12 0.57
N LEU A 16 4.70 -21.07 -0.24
CA LEU A 16 3.76 -22.17 -0.46
C LEU A 16 4.00 -22.74 -1.86
N THR A 17 4.29 -24.03 -1.96
CA THR A 17 4.33 -24.74 -3.25
C THR A 17 2.98 -25.38 -3.49
N LEU A 18 2.39 -25.10 -4.65
CA LEU A 18 1.11 -25.62 -5.08
C LEU A 18 1.30 -26.56 -6.28
N ASP A 19 0.66 -27.72 -6.24
CA ASP A 19 0.53 -28.64 -7.37
C ASP A 19 -0.77 -28.31 -8.12
N GLN A 20 -0.69 -28.20 -9.44
CA GLN A 20 -1.82 -27.81 -10.29
C GLN A 20 -2.32 -29.02 -11.07
N ASP A 21 -3.58 -29.38 -10.86
CA ASP A 21 -4.24 -30.37 -11.70
C ASP A 21 -4.36 -29.83 -13.14
N PRO A 22 -3.73 -30.47 -14.15
CA PRO A 22 -3.74 -29.96 -15.52
C PRO A 22 -5.13 -30.00 -16.17
N ALA A 23 -6.04 -30.87 -15.71
CA ALA A 23 -7.37 -31.03 -16.29
C ALA A 23 -8.40 -30.03 -15.72
N SER A 24 -8.23 -29.62 -14.45
CA SER A 24 -9.20 -28.77 -13.74
C SER A 24 -8.64 -27.43 -13.26
N GLY A 25 -7.32 -27.24 -13.30
CA GLY A 25 -6.67 -26.07 -12.72
C GLY A 25 -6.76 -26.04 -11.19
N ALA A 26 -7.20 -27.10 -10.52
CA ALA A 26 -7.25 -27.12 -9.06
C ALA A 26 -5.83 -27.05 -8.46
N LEU A 27 -5.60 -26.11 -7.54
CA LEU A 27 -4.33 -25.97 -6.82
C LEU A 27 -4.39 -26.69 -5.48
N LYS A 28 -3.39 -27.54 -5.22
CA LYS A 28 -3.23 -28.26 -3.95
C LYS A 28 -1.91 -27.91 -3.29
N LEU A 29 -1.95 -27.54 -2.01
CA LEU A 29 -0.73 -27.30 -1.23
C LEU A 29 0.09 -28.58 -1.08
N VAL A 30 1.38 -28.52 -1.42
CA VAL A 30 2.33 -29.64 -1.30
C VAL A 30 3.51 -29.34 -0.37
N LYS A 31 3.97 -28.09 -0.29
CA LYS A 31 5.04 -27.68 0.63
C LYS A 31 4.75 -26.32 1.23
N TYR A 32 5.26 -26.12 2.44
CA TYR A 32 5.21 -24.86 3.17
C TYR A 32 6.56 -24.64 3.85
N HIS A 33 7.19 -23.51 3.59
CA HIS A 33 8.45 -23.12 4.22
C HIS A 33 8.37 -21.69 4.74
N ASN A 34 8.71 -21.47 6.01
CA ASN A 34 8.96 -20.12 6.50
C ASN A 34 10.25 -19.58 5.89
N VAL A 35 10.26 -18.29 5.58
CA VAL A 35 11.48 -17.57 5.20
C VAL A 35 12.18 -17.08 6.46
N ASP A 36 13.47 -17.37 6.60
CA ASP A 36 14.28 -16.82 7.69
C ASP A 36 14.52 -15.33 7.45
N THR A 37 13.93 -14.49 8.31
CA THR A 37 14.02 -13.02 8.23
C THR A 37 15.09 -12.41 9.12
N SER A 38 15.92 -13.23 9.80
CA SER A 38 16.94 -12.75 10.73
C SER A 38 17.95 -11.80 10.07
N LYS A 39 18.32 -12.06 8.81
CA LYS A 39 19.20 -11.21 8.00
C LYS A 39 18.59 -9.86 7.61
N ALA A 40 17.28 -9.71 7.75
CA ALA A 40 16.55 -8.47 7.50
C ALA A 40 16.09 -7.79 8.81
N HIS A 41 16.64 -8.21 9.96
CA HIS A 41 16.25 -7.74 11.28
C HIS A 41 14.79 -8.03 11.64
N GLY A 42 14.22 -9.13 11.13
CA GLY A 42 12.78 -9.36 11.24
C GLY A 42 11.98 -8.41 10.37
N LEU A 43 10.66 -8.60 10.34
CA LEU A 43 9.74 -7.78 9.56
C LEU A 43 8.70 -7.14 10.47
N TRP A 44 8.35 -5.90 10.16
CA TRP A 44 7.38 -5.09 10.88
C TRP A 44 6.12 -4.90 10.04
N ILE A 45 4.96 -5.29 10.58
CA ILE A 45 3.62 -5.06 10.02
C ILE A 45 3.62 -5.24 8.49
N THR A 46 3.80 -6.47 8.03
CA THR A 46 3.83 -6.74 6.59
C THR A 46 2.45 -6.59 5.99
N CYS A 47 2.31 -5.74 4.97
CA CYS A 47 1.06 -5.46 4.28
C CYS A 47 1.04 -6.14 2.90
N GLY A 48 0.52 -5.46 1.86
CA GLY A 48 0.38 -5.95 0.51
C GLY A 48 1.71 -6.30 -0.17
N ALA A 49 1.63 -7.01 -1.29
CA ALA A 49 2.81 -7.42 -2.02
C ALA A 49 2.61 -7.45 -3.53
N SER A 50 3.69 -7.22 -4.26
CA SER A 50 3.72 -7.37 -5.71
C SER A 50 4.74 -8.40 -6.16
N LEU A 51 4.59 -8.83 -7.42
CA LEU A 51 5.57 -9.68 -8.08
C LEU A 51 6.43 -8.76 -8.93
N SER A 52 7.74 -8.81 -8.74
CA SER A 52 8.66 -8.09 -9.62
C SER A 52 8.65 -8.70 -11.04
N PRO A 53 9.02 -7.92 -12.07
CA PRO A 53 9.20 -8.44 -13.42
C PRO A 53 10.24 -9.58 -13.52
N TRP A 54 11.13 -9.74 -12.54
CA TRP A 54 12.13 -10.80 -12.46
C TRP A 54 11.74 -11.96 -11.53
N GLY A 55 10.49 -12.02 -11.07
CA GLY A 55 9.93 -13.20 -10.41
C GLY A 55 10.21 -13.31 -8.91
N THR A 56 10.48 -12.20 -8.24
CA THR A 56 10.62 -12.13 -6.77
C THR A 56 9.38 -11.49 -6.13
N HIS A 57 9.11 -11.84 -4.89
CA HIS A 57 7.99 -11.28 -4.12
C HIS A 57 8.46 -10.02 -3.38
N LEU A 58 7.89 -8.87 -3.75
CA LEU A 58 8.13 -7.58 -3.13
C LEU A 58 7.05 -7.37 -2.08
N SER A 59 7.38 -7.68 -0.82
CA SER A 59 6.52 -7.43 0.34
C SER A 59 6.63 -5.96 0.74
N SER A 60 6.03 -5.58 1.87
CA SER A 60 6.08 -4.24 2.40
C SER A 60 6.14 -4.24 3.92
N GLU A 61 6.48 -3.09 4.50
CA GLU A 61 6.39 -2.82 5.93
C GLU A 61 5.62 -1.51 6.09
N GLU A 62 4.49 -1.57 6.78
CA GLU A 62 3.54 -0.46 6.95
C GLU A 62 3.68 0.17 8.35
N TYR A 63 3.21 1.40 8.51
CA TYR A 63 3.16 2.15 9.77
C TYR A 63 4.49 2.14 10.51
N GLU A 64 5.52 2.69 9.88
CA GLU A 64 6.87 2.62 10.39
C GLU A 64 6.97 3.21 11.82
N PRO A 65 7.68 2.55 12.76
CA PRO A 65 7.73 3.03 14.14
C PRO A 65 8.39 4.41 14.21
N ASP A 66 7.70 5.42 14.76
CA ASP A 66 8.27 6.78 14.86
C ASP A 66 9.54 6.77 15.73
N ALA A 67 10.70 6.94 15.10
CA ALA A 67 12.01 6.83 15.75
C ALA A 67 12.20 7.83 16.89
N THR A 68 11.43 8.93 16.92
CA THR A 68 11.43 9.90 18.02
C THR A 68 10.68 9.43 19.27
N LYS A 69 9.84 8.40 19.16
CA LYS A 69 8.98 7.87 20.23
C LYS A 69 9.20 6.39 20.55
N ALA A 70 9.87 5.66 19.66
CA ALA A 70 10.05 4.21 19.71
C ALA A 70 10.50 3.68 21.07
N ALA A 71 11.37 4.41 21.80
CA ALA A 71 11.85 4.01 23.12
C ALA A 71 10.75 3.89 24.20
N THR A 72 9.63 4.59 24.01
CA THR A 72 8.47 4.61 24.92
C THR A 72 7.19 4.05 24.30
N ASP A 73 7.23 3.74 23.00
CA ASP A 73 6.07 3.22 22.29
C ASP A 73 5.76 1.79 22.72
N ALA A 74 4.55 1.57 23.25
CA ALA A 74 4.19 0.27 23.83
C ALA A 74 4.14 -0.84 22.79
N GLN A 75 3.72 -0.52 21.56
CA GLN A 75 3.61 -1.50 20.47
C GLN A 75 5.00 -1.92 19.98
N PHE A 76 5.89 -0.96 19.74
CA PHE A 76 7.26 -1.23 19.31
C PHE A 76 8.07 -2.00 20.36
N LYS A 77 7.90 -1.67 21.65
CA LYS A 77 8.50 -2.45 22.74
C LYS A 77 7.99 -3.88 22.79
N ALA A 78 6.68 -4.08 22.61
CA ALA A 78 6.08 -5.41 22.59
C ALA A 78 6.57 -6.23 21.38
N PHE A 79 6.67 -5.61 20.20
CA PHE A 79 7.29 -6.19 19.01
C PHE A 79 8.72 -6.63 19.27
N SER A 80 9.54 -5.74 19.84
CA SER A 80 10.93 -6.04 20.14
C SER A 80 11.05 -7.25 21.08
N LYS A 81 10.19 -7.30 22.11
CA LYS A 81 10.13 -8.42 23.04
C LYS A 81 9.70 -9.73 22.39
N ASN A 82 8.65 -9.70 21.57
CA ASN A 82 8.12 -10.90 20.94
C ASN A 82 9.03 -11.44 19.82
N THR A 83 9.78 -10.57 19.15
CA THR A 83 10.70 -10.93 18.06
C THR A 83 12.10 -11.31 18.56
N PHE A 84 12.63 -10.57 19.55
CA PHE A 84 14.04 -10.70 19.98
C PHE A 84 14.21 -11.10 21.45
N GLY A 85 13.12 -11.22 22.21
CA GLY A 85 13.17 -11.54 23.65
C GLY A 85 13.52 -10.36 24.56
N ASP A 86 13.67 -9.15 24.03
CA ASP A 86 14.06 -7.94 24.76
C ASP A 86 13.32 -6.71 24.21
N GLU A 87 12.73 -5.90 25.10
CA GLU A 87 11.96 -4.69 24.76
C GLU A 87 12.79 -3.56 24.12
N THR A 88 14.12 -3.65 24.15
CA THR A 88 15.05 -2.60 23.71
C THR A 88 15.97 -3.01 22.55
N ARG A 89 15.83 -4.23 22.04
CA ARG A 89 16.72 -4.80 21.02
C ARG A 89 16.43 -4.31 19.60
N ALA A 90 15.17 -4.07 19.27
CA ALA A 90 14.74 -3.60 17.96
C ALA A 90 15.16 -2.14 17.75
N ASN A 91 15.62 -1.82 16.54
CA ASN A 91 15.94 -0.45 16.13
C ASN A 91 14.85 0.07 15.17
N PRO A 92 14.18 1.20 15.46
CA PRO A 92 13.09 1.70 14.62
C PRO A 92 13.52 1.97 13.16
N TYR A 93 14.80 2.30 12.92
CA TYR A 93 15.30 2.55 11.56
C TYR A 93 15.52 1.29 10.72
N HIS A 94 15.36 0.10 11.28
CA HIS A 94 15.40 -1.16 10.53
C HIS A 94 14.06 -1.52 9.87
N TYR A 95 12.99 -0.76 10.15
CA TYR A 95 11.62 -1.06 9.73
C TYR A 95 11.00 0.09 8.91
N GLY A 96 9.98 -0.23 8.12
CA GLY A 96 9.35 0.69 7.18
C GLY A 96 10.06 0.71 5.81
N HIS A 97 10.70 -0.40 5.44
CA HIS A 97 11.41 -0.54 4.17
C HIS A 97 10.87 -1.72 3.38
N LEU A 98 11.19 -1.80 2.09
CA LEU A 98 10.71 -2.86 1.20
C LEU A 98 11.49 -4.18 1.38
N PRO A 99 10.88 -5.27 1.87
CA PRO A 99 11.47 -6.61 1.84
C PRO A 99 11.23 -7.28 0.48
N GLU A 100 12.27 -7.88 -0.10
CA GLU A 100 12.20 -8.69 -1.31
C GLU A 100 12.56 -10.14 -1.00
N ILE A 101 11.70 -11.06 -1.42
CA ILE A 101 11.84 -12.49 -1.22
C ILE A 101 12.14 -13.16 -2.55
N THR A 102 13.28 -13.84 -2.59
CA THR A 102 13.63 -14.76 -3.68
C THR A 102 13.18 -16.16 -3.30
N VAL A 103 12.39 -16.80 -4.17
CA VAL A 103 11.96 -18.19 -4.01
C VAL A 103 12.97 -19.12 -4.66
N ASN A 104 13.48 -20.08 -3.90
CA ASN A 104 14.44 -21.07 -4.38
C ASN A 104 13.72 -22.26 -5.05
N PRO A 105 14.37 -22.99 -5.97
CA PRO A 105 13.76 -24.14 -6.66
C PRO A 105 13.28 -25.27 -5.73
N ASP A 106 13.81 -25.37 -4.52
CA ASP A 106 13.41 -26.40 -3.55
C ASP A 106 12.14 -26.04 -2.75
N GLY A 107 11.65 -24.80 -2.89
CA GLY A 107 10.50 -24.24 -2.17
C GLY A 107 10.87 -23.43 -0.93
N THR A 108 12.16 -23.25 -0.63
CA THR A 108 12.62 -22.31 0.41
C THR A 108 12.69 -20.88 -0.14
N GLY A 109 12.97 -19.89 0.72
CA GLY A 109 13.17 -18.51 0.27
C GLY A 109 14.23 -17.77 1.07
N THR A 110 14.72 -16.68 0.51
CA THR A 110 15.66 -15.76 1.16
C THR A 110 15.16 -14.33 1.06
N VAL A 111 15.40 -13.53 2.10
CA VAL A 111 15.02 -12.11 2.15
C VAL A 111 16.21 -11.18 1.96
N LYS A 112 15.95 -10.05 1.30
CA LYS A 112 16.76 -8.83 1.30
C LYS A 112 15.84 -7.65 1.62
N LYS A 113 16.34 -6.61 2.29
CA LYS A 113 15.59 -5.38 2.57
C LYS A 113 16.20 -4.20 1.79
N HIS A 114 15.38 -3.43 1.09
CA HIS A 114 15.84 -2.31 0.25
C HIS A 114 15.58 -0.96 0.92
N TYR A 115 16.60 -0.49 1.64
CA TYR A 115 16.56 0.77 2.38
C TYR A 115 16.57 2.02 1.49
N CYS A 116 17.08 1.93 0.26
CA CYS A 116 17.17 3.09 -0.64
C CYS A 116 15.84 3.47 -1.30
N LEU A 117 14.76 2.70 -1.09
CA LEU A 117 13.41 3.09 -1.53
C LEU A 117 12.74 4.07 -0.55
N GLY A 118 13.42 4.40 0.55
CA GLY A 118 12.93 5.33 1.57
C GLY A 118 12.09 4.63 2.62
N ARG A 119 12.03 5.27 3.79
CA ARG A 119 11.32 4.78 4.96
C ARG A 119 9.96 5.47 5.11
N ILE A 120 8.92 4.77 4.68
CA ILE A 120 7.52 5.22 4.64
C ILE A 120 6.60 4.06 5.01
N SER A 121 5.31 4.31 5.10
CA SER A 121 4.29 3.27 5.29
C SER A 121 4.03 2.60 3.94
N HIS A 122 4.86 1.62 3.57
CA HIS A 122 4.74 0.94 2.28
C HIS A 122 3.54 0.01 2.30
N GLU A 123 2.67 0.13 1.29
CA GLU A 123 1.55 -0.78 1.09
C GLU A 123 1.85 -1.83 0.01
N LEU A 124 1.40 -1.63 -1.23
CA LEU A 124 1.76 -2.48 -2.37
C LEU A 124 2.42 -1.60 -3.44
N ILE A 125 3.72 -1.84 -3.66
CA ILE A 125 4.50 -1.13 -4.68
C ILE A 125 4.35 -1.78 -6.05
N GLN A 126 4.59 -1.02 -7.12
CA GLN A 126 4.60 -1.55 -8.48
C GLN A 126 5.92 -1.21 -9.18
N VAL A 127 6.65 -2.23 -9.61
CA VAL A 127 7.78 -2.07 -10.52
C VAL A 127 7.27 -2.03 -11.97
N MET A 128 7.71 -1.05 -12.74
CA MET A 128 7.32 -0.83 -14.12
C MET A 128 8.02 -1.82 -15.07
N PRO A 129 7.54 -1.98 -16.33
CA PRO A 129 8.14 -2.91 -17.29
C PRO A 129 9.61 -2.65 -17.68
N ASP A 130 10.15 -1.46 -17.40
CA ASP A 130 11.59 -1.19 -17.54
C ASP A 130 12.45 -1.87 -16.47
N GLN A 131 11.83 -2.54 -15.50
CA GLN A 131 12.47 -3.22 -14.38
C GLN A 131 13.31 -2.29 -13.49
N ARG A 132 13.03 -0.99 -13.52
CA ARG A 132 13.79 0.05 -12.79
C ARG A 132 12.90 1.02 -12.05
N THR A 133 11.85 1.49 -12.71
CA THR A 133 10.95 2.50 -12.15
C THR A 133 9.97 1.83 -11.20
N VAL A 134 9.81 2.36 -10.01
CA VAL A 134 8.94 1.83 -8.97
C VAL A 134 7.99 2.93 -8.53
N MET A 135 6.70 2.63 -8.49
CA MET A 135 5.67 3.49 -7.91
C MET A 135 5.22 2.97 -6.56
N MET A 136 5.10 3.89 -5.59
CA MET A 136 4.81 3.58 -4.20
C MET A 136 3.82 4.61 -3.63
N GLY A 137 2.76 4.11 -3.01
CA GLY A 137 1.92 4.88 -2.09
C GLY A 137 2.55 4.94 -0.70
N ASP A 138 2.00 5.82 0.13
CA ASP A 138 2.36 5.98 1.54
C ASP A 138 1.07 5.92 2.34
N ASP A 139 0.83 4.78 2.99
CA ASP A 139 -0.36 4.55 3.79
C ASP A 139 -0.27 5.31 5.12
N ALA A 140 -0.55 6.60 5.03
CA ALA A 140 -0.55 7.49 6.16
C ALA A 140 -1.50 8.67 5.94
N THR A 141 -2.03 9.20 7.04
CA THR A 141 -2.55 10.57 7.01
C THR A 141 -1.40 11.55 6.77
N ASN A 142 -1.60 12.47 5.83
CA ASN A 142 -0.53 13.28 5.25
C ASN A 142 0.51 12.46 4.46
N GLY A 143 0.13 11.32 3.90
CA GLY A 143 0.97 10.53 3.01
C GLY A 143 1.26 11.21 1.67
N GLY A 144 2.22 10.67 0.94
CA GLY A 144 2.68 11.16 -0.36
C GLY A 144 2.71 10.09 -1.45
N LEU A 145 2.88 10.52 -2.69
CA LEU A 145 3.10 9.64 -3.83
C LEU A 145 4.59 9.63 -4.17
N PHE A 146 5.21 8.45 -4.15
CA PHE A 146 6.65 8.29 -4.31
C PHE A 146 7.01 7.49 -5.56
N MET A 147 8.15 7.84 -6.15
CA MET A 147 8.72 7.13 -7.29
C MET A 147 10.20 6.87 -7.02
N PHE A 148 10.65 5.66 -7.30
CA PHE A 148 12.07 5.30 -7.28
C PHE A 148 12.52 4.86 -8.66
N VAL A 149 13.70 5.28 -9.08
CA VAL A 149 14.31 4.83 -10.34
C VAL A 149 15.64 4.16 -10.02
N ALA A 150 15.68 2.83 -10.18
CA ALA A 150 16.87 2.04 -9.95
C ALA A 150 17.98 2.39 -10.96
N ASP A 151 19.24 2.31 -10.51
CA ASP A 151 20.40 2.52 -11.39
C ASP A 151 20.51 1.42 -12.45
N LYS A 152 20.01 0.22 -12.16
CA LYS A 152 20.07 -0.96 -13.04
C LYS A 152 18.74 -1.70 -13.08
N ALA A 153 18.42 -2.25 -14.24
CA ALA A 153 17.26 -3.13 -14.40
C ALA A 153 17.39 -4.37 -13.51
N ALA A 154 16.29 -4.76 -12.86
CA ALA A 154 16.20 -5.90 -11.95
C ALA A 154 17.11 -5.84 -10.71
N ASP A 155 17.57 -4.65 -10.32
CA ASP A 155 18.37 -4.46 -9.13
C ASP A 155 17.96 -3.18 -8.38
N LEU A 156 17.15 -3.37 -7.34
CA LEU A 156 16.67 -2.29 -6.47
C LEU A 156 17.70 -1.86 -5.41
N SER A 157 18.96 -2.32 -5.47
CA SER A 157 19.98 -2.00 -4.45
C SER A 157 20.46 -0.56 -4.44
N ALA A 158 20.26 0.19 -5.53
CA ALA A 158 20.70 1.57 -5.67
C ALA A 158 19.83 2.34 -6.66
N GLY A 159 19.60 3.62 -6.41
CA GLY A 159 18.81 4.46 -7.31
C GLY A 159 18.44 5.81 -6.72
N THR A 160 17.56 6.52 -7.43
CA THR A 160 17.08 7.85 -7.05
C THR A 160 15.63 7.79 -6.59
N LEU A 161 15.35 8.35 -5.41
CA LEU A 161 14.01 8.49 -4.84
C LEU A 161 13.44 9.89 -5.12
N TYR A 162 12.15 9.95 -5.43
CA TYR A 162 11.39 11.15 -5.73
C TYR A 162 10.05 11.16 -4.98
N VAL A 163 9.53 12.36 -4.71
CA VAL A 163 8.17 12.59 -4.23
C VAL A 163 7.42 13.51 -5.20
N ALA A 164 6.13 13.26 -5.39
CA ALA A 164 5.29 14.06 -6.26
C ALA A 164 4.90 15.40 -5.61
N LYS A 165 4.80 16.44 -6.45
CA LYS A 165 3.99 17.63 -6.20
C LYS A 165 2.69 17.50 -6.97
N TRP A 166 1.57 17.56 -6.24
CA TRP A 166 0.22 17.45 -6.77
C TRP A 166 -0.37 18.83 -6.99
N THR A 167 -0.26 19.35 -8.22
CA THR A 167 -0.78 20.68 -8.55
C THR A 167 -2.25 20.57 -8.96
N GLN A 168 -3.14 20.82 -8.00
CA GLN A 168 -4.60 20.70 -8.17
C GLN A 168 -5.11 21.46 -9.40
N THR A 169 -5.75 20.75 -10.32
CA THR A 169 -6.46 21.29 -11.50
C THR A 169 -7.97 21.30 -11.32
N SER A 170 -8.51 20.47 -10.42
CA SER A 170 -9.92 20.49 -10.01
C SER A 170 -10.06 20.05 -8.56
N SER A 171 -10.92 20.74 -7.81
CA SER A 171 -11.35 20.37 -6.45
C SER A 171 -12.63 19.53 -6.41
N ALA A 172 -13.32 19.37 -7.55
CA ALA A 172 -14.62 18.69 -7.61
C ALA A 172 -14.48 17.16 -7.59
N GLY A 173 -15.37 16.50 -6.83
CA GLY A 173 -15.32 15.03 -6.66
C GLY A 173 -14.02 14.58 -6.00
N ALA A 174 -13.39 13.55 -6.54
CA ALA A 174 -12.05 13.11 -6.13
C ALA A 174 -10.93 14.08 -6.60
N GLY A 175 -11.27 15.15 -7.33
CA GLY A 175 -10.30 16.10 -7.86
C GLY A 175 -9.43 15.56 -8.98
N SER A 176 -8.55 16.43 -9.47
CA SER A 176 -7.50 16.08 -10.45
C SER A 176 -6.31 17.01 -10.29
N ALA A 177 -5.15 16.59 -10.79
CA ALA A 177 -3.95 17.42 -10.81
C ALA A 177 -3.00 17.08 -11.96
N THR A 178 -2.08 18.02 -12.18
CA THR A 178 -0.81 17.75 -12.86
C THR A 178 0.25 17.39 -11.82
N LEU A 179 1.17 16.50 -12.19
CA LEU A 179 2.24 16.02 -11.32
C LEU A 179 3.59 16.54 -11.80
N THR A 180 4.40 17.00 -10.85
CA THR A 180 5.84 17.22 -11.03
C THR A 180 6.59 16.52 -9.91
N TRP A 181 7.89 16.29 -10.06
CA TRP A 181 8.64 15.41 -9.17
C TRP A 181 9.79 16.15 -8.51
N LEU A 182 9.90 16.05 -7.19
CA LEU A 182 11.03 16.53 -6.42
C LEU A 182 11.97 15.36 -6.14
N LYS A 183 13.25 15.53 -6.47
CA LYS A 183 14.28 14.56 -6.08
C LYS A 183 14.49 14.62 -4.57
N ILE A 184 14.31 13.47 -3.91
CA ILE A 184 14.61 13.30 -2.48
C ILE A 184 16.11 13.03 -2.32
N GLY A 185 16.66 12.09 -3.09
CA GLY A 185 18.07 11.74 -3.00
C GLY A 185 18.44 10.51 -3.84
N HIS A 186 19.74 10.24 -3.93
CA HIS A 186 20.29 9.00 -4.50
C HIS A 186 21.13 8.29 -3.42
N ALA A 187 20.97 6.98 -3.30
CA ALA A 187 21.69 6.16 -2.34
C ALA A 187 21.70 4.68 -2.74
N THR A 188 22.59 3.92 -2.10
CA THR A 188 22.51 2.46 -2.07
C THR A 188 21.82 1.98 -0.79
N SER A 189 21.17 0.82 -0.82
CA SER A 189 20.55 0.23 0.37
C SER A 189 21.58 -0.04 1.48
N SER A 190 22.79 -0.47 1.12
CA SER A 190 23.88 -0.68 2.10
C SER A 190 24.34 0.61 2.78
N GLU A 191 24.34 1.75 2.07
CA GLU A 191 24.65 3.05 2.69
C GLU A 191 23.60 3.42 3.73
N ILE A 192 22.32 3.25 3.41
CA ILE A 192 21.22 3.64 4.30
C ILE A 192 21.11 2.67 5.48
N GLU A 193 21.32 1.37 5.27
CA GLU A 193 21.39 0.39 6.35
C GLU A 193 22.53 0.72 7.33
N ALA A 194 23.71 1.12 6.83
CA ALA A 194 24.82 1.54 7.68
C ALA A 194 24.47 2.78 8.54
N LEU A 195 23.73 3.74 7.98
CA LEU A 195 23.21 4.89 8.73
C LEU A 195 22.18 4.43 9.78
N ALA A 196 21.24 3.56 9.42
CA ALA A 196 20.24 3.01 10.34
C ALA A 196 20.89 2.29 11.53
N ASN A 197 22.00 1.60 11.31
CA ASN A 197 22.76 0.90 12.35
C ASN A 197 23.44 1.81 13.38
N THR A 198 23.64 3.10 13.07
CA THR A 198 24.48 3.99 13.88
C THR A 198 23.75 5.22 14.41
N LEU A 199 22.74 5.71 13.70
CA LEU A 199 22.08 6.98 14.02
C LEU A 199 20.81 6.78 14.84
N LYS A 200 20.49 7.81 15.62
CA LYS A 200 19.18 8.04 16.26
C LYS A 200 18.51 9.26 15.64
N ALA A 201 17.20 9.41 15.85
CA ALA A 201 16.46 10.57 15.34
C ALA A 201 17.07 11.91 15.78
N SER A 202 17.53 11.98 17.03
CA SER A 202 18.22 13.14 17.58
C SER A 202 19.54 13.46 16.89
N ASP A 203 20.17 12.53 16.19
CA ASP A 203 21.40 12.77 15.44
C ASP A 203 21.10 13.37 14.06
N ILE A 204 19.90 13.11 13.51
CA ILE A 204 19.48 13.49 12.16
C ILE A 204 18.82 14.87 12.14
N MET A 205 17.88 15.12 13.06
CA MET A 205 17.08 16.34 13.05
C MET A 205 16.64 16.76 14.45
N ASP A 206 16.42 18.07 14.60
CA ASP A 206 15.66 18.60 15.72
C ASP A 206 14.18 18.59 15.35
N LEU A 207 13.31 18.21 16.31
CA LEU A 207 11.88 18.09 16.12
C LEU A 207 11.12 18.69 17.30
N ALA A 208 10.11 19.50 17.00
CA ALA A 208 9.12 19.98 17.95
C ALA A 208 7.70 19.69 17.45
N THR A 209 6.80 19.33 18.36
CA THR A 209 5.37 19.07 18.07
C THR A 209 4.48 20.27 18.39
N THR A 210 5.08 21.35 18.88
CA THR A 210 4.47 22.66 19.10
C THR A 210 5.39 23.72 18.50
N ASP A 211 4.83 24.86 18.10
CA ASP A 211 5.61 25.93 17.49
C ASP A 211 6.72 26.44 18.44
N PRO A 212 8.01 26.28 18.09
CA PRO A 212 9.09 26.76 18.93
C PRO A 212 9.29 28.28 18.86
N ASN A 213 8.56 28.98 17.98
CA ASN A 213 8.79 30.40 17.64
C ASN A 213 10.23 30.67 17.18
N ASP A 214 10.84 29.70 16.50
CA ASP A 214 12.20 29.76 15.95
C ASP A 214 12.14 29.59 14.43
N ALA A 215 12.49 30.63 13.69
CA ALA A 215 12.42 30.67 12.23
C ALA A 215 13.38 29.71 11.53
N SER A 216 14.33 29.11 12.24
CA SER A 216 15.21 28.06 11.69
C SER A 216 14.53 26.69 11.59
N TYR A 217 13.36 26.51 12.21
CA TYR A 217 12.52 25.33 12.02
C TYR A 217 11.53 25.54 10.88
N THR A 218 11.30 24.49 10.10
CA THR A 218 10.26 24.45 9.08
C THR A 218 9.05 23.69 9.59
N LYS A 219 7.88 24.32 9.49
CA LYS A 219 6.60 23.69 9.81
C LYS A 219 6.16 22.76 8.68
N ILE A 220 5.94 21.48 9.01
CA ILE A 220 5.50 20.44 8.09
C ILE A 220 4.24 19.75 8.59
N HIS A 221 3.53 19.05 7.70
CA HIS A 221 2.43 18.15 8.06
C HIS A 221 2.99 16.76 8.32
N PHE A 222 2.45 16.08 9.32
CA PHE A 222 2.85 14.71 9.66
C PHE A 222 1.74 14.05 10.49
N GLY A 223 1.15 12.97 10.00
CA GLY A 223 0.19 12.16 10.76
C GLY A 223 -1.03 12.93 11.25
N GLY A 224 -1.61 13.80 10.42
CA GLY A 224 -2.78 14.63 10.79
C GLY A 224 -2.47 15.77 11.77
N LYS A 225 -1.18 16.09 11.97
CA LYS A 225 -0.69 17.13 12.87
C LYS A 225 0.43 17.94 12.22
N PHE A 226 0.96 18.90 12.96
CA PHE A 226 2.15 19.66 12.57
C PHE A 226 3.38 19.18 13.33
N ASN A 227 4.51 19.12 12.63
CA ASN A 227 5.84 19.07 13.23
C ASN A 227 6.59 20.32 12.78
N TRP A 228 7.51 20.79 13.61
CA TRP A 228 8.50 21.80 13.28
C TRP A 228 9.83 21.09 13.29
N ILE A 229 10.50 21.04 12.14
CA ILE A 229 11.74 20.27 11.99
C ILE A 229 12.89 21.12 11.47
N ARG A 230 14.10 20.73 11.84
CA ARG A 230 15.35 21.27 11.32
C ARG A 230 16.34 20.12 11.14
N VAL A 231 16.72 19.83 9.91
CA VAL A 231 17.73 18.80 9.61
C VAL A 231 19.09 19.32 10.05
N LYS A 232 19.88 18.46 10.71
CA LYS A 232 21.22 18.82 11.17
C LYS A 232 22.20 18.87 9.99
N PRO A 233 23.20 19.77 10.02
CA PRO A 233 24.16 19.89 8.92
C PRO A 233 24.83 18.55 8.58
N GLY A 234 24.81 18.16 7.31
CA GLY A 234 25.41 16.91 6.83
C GLY A 234 24.55 15.66 7.02
N MET A 235 23.36 15.78 7.60
CA MET A 235 22.42 14.67 7.82
C MET A 235 21.33 14.58 6.75
N GLU A 236 21.44 15.33 5.65
CA GLU A 236 20.42 15.39 4.61
C GLU A 236 20.14 14.02 3.98
N LYS A 237 21.18 13.20 3.75
CA LYS A 237 20.99 11.82 3.26
C LYS A 237 20.29 10.94 4.29
N ALA A 238 20.65 11.05 5.57
CA ALA A 238 19.99 10.29 6.62
C ALA A 238 18.51 10.71 6.75
N ALA A 239 18.22 12.01 6.73
CA ALA A 239 16.86 12.53 6.76
C ALA A 239 16.05 12.07 5.52
N ALA A 240 16.66 12.10 4.33
CA ALA A 240 16.02 11.70 3.08
C ALA A 240 15.55 10.24 3.07
N PHE A 241 16.29 9.32 3.67
CA PHE A 241 16.00 7.87 3.59
C PHE A 241 15.57 7.21 4.90
N LEU A 242 15.85 7.80 6.07
CA LEU A 242 15.41 7.28 7.38
C LEU A 242 14.26 8.10 8.00
N GLU A 243 14.04 9.33 7.53
CA GLU A 243 12.93 10.20 7.93
C GLU A 243 12.17 10.68 6.68
N THR A 244 12.03 9.79 5.69
CA THR A 244 11.59 10.10 4.32
C THR A 244 10.28 10.88 4.28
N HIS A 245 9.27 10.49 5.06
CA HIS A 245 8.00 11.21 5.16
C HIS A 245 8.18 12.69 5.55
N ARG A 246 8.90 12.94 6.64
CA ARG A 246 9.19 14.30 7.14
C ARG A 246 10.05 15.08 6.15
N TYR A 247 11.06 14.45 5.58
CA TYR A 247 11.95 15.10 4.62
C TYR A 247 11.24 15.43 3.31
N ALA A 248 10.34 14.57 2.81
CA ALA A 248 9.51 14.83 1.65
C ALA A 248 8.61 16.07 1.86
N ALA A 249 8.00 16.19 3.05
CA ALA A 249 7.24 17.39 3.43
C ALA A 249 8.14 18.64 3.49
N LEU A 250 9.36 18.51 4.04
CA LEU A 250 10.33 19.61 4.17
C LEU A 250 10.72 20.19 2.80
N ILE A 251 10.99 19.33 1.82
CA ILE A 251 11.43 19.77 0.49
C ILE A 251 10.26 20.21 -0.41
N GLY A 252 9.01 20.11 0.08
CA GLY A 252 7.82 20.68 -0.56
C GLY A 252 6.96 19.68 -1.35
N GLY A 253 7.17 18.38 -1.18
CA GLY A 253 6.29 17.34 -1.71
C GLY A 253 4.86 17.48 -1.20
N SER A 254 3.88 16.99 -1.96
CA SER A 254 2.46 17.02 -1.57
C SER A 254 2.14 15.90 -0.60
N MET A 255 2.38 16.16 0.69
CA MET A 255 2.16 15.25 1.81
C MET A 255 0.76 15.48 2.42
N ALA A 256 -0.27 15.21 1.63
CA ALA A 256 -1.66 15.54 1.97
C ALA A 256 -2.64 14.37 1.82
N PHE A 257 -2.21 13.26 1.21
CA PHE A 257 -3.06 12.10 1.02
C PHE A 257 -3.37 11.42 2.35
N THR A 258 -4.49 10.71 2.42
CA THR A 258 -4.99 10.17 3.68
C THR A 258 -4.72 8.69 3.88
N LYS A 259 -4.70 7.90 2.80
CA LYS A 259 -4.51 6.44 2.82
C LYS A 259 -4.20 5.96 1.39
N LEU A 260 -2.95 6.11 0.93
CA LEU A 260 -2.55 5.66 -0.42
C LEU A 260 -2.08 4.20 -0.34
N GLU A 261 -2.92 3.32 -0.85
CA GLU A 261 -2.77 1.88 -0.65
C GLU A 261 -2.22 1.19 -1.91
N GLY A 262 -2.91 0.15 -2.38
CA GLY A 262 -2.44 -0.68 -3.47
C GLY A 262 -2.17 0.08 -4.77
N THR A 263 -1.06 -0.27 -5.43
CA THR A 263 -0.66 0.33 -6.71
C THR A 263 -0.43 -0.75 -7.77
N THR A 264 -0.94 -0.53 -8.98
CA THR A 264 -0.71 -1.45 -10.10
C THR A 264 -0.58 -0.71 -11.44
N VAL A 265 -0.10 -1.39 -12.48
CA VAL A 265 0.14 -0.78 -13.79
C VAL A 265 -0.62 -1.51 -14.89
N ASN A 266 -1.29 -0.71 -15.72
CA ASN A 266 -1.66 -1.06 -17.08
C ASN A 266 -0.54 -0.57 -17.99
N ALA A 267 0.40 -1.47 -18.27
CA ALA A 267 1.60 -1.23 -19.05
C ALA A 267 1.27 -0.88 -20.51
N LYS A 268 0.26 -1.55 -21.09
CA LYS A 268 -0.15 -1.31 -22.49
C LYS A 268 -0.58 0.13 -22.71
N ASP A 269 -1.42 0.65 -21.82
CA ASP A 269 -1.98 2.00 -21.96
C ASP A 269 -1.15 3.06 -21.21
N LYS A 270 -0.05 2.65 -20.57
CA LYS A 270 0.82 3.51 -19.74
C LYS A 270 0.03 4.25 -18.66
N ILE A 271 -0.70 3.50 -17.85
CA ILE A 271 -1.48 4.03 -16.72
C ILE A 271 -1.09 3.30 -15.45
N VAL A 272 -0.72 4.05 -14.41
CA VAL A 272 -0.70 3.53 -13.03
C VAL A 272 -2.05 3.76 -12.39
N TYR A 273 -2.56 2.75 -11.69
CA TYR A 273 -3.69 2.89 -10.78
C TYR A 273 -3.19 2.84 -9.34
N THR A 274 -3.70 3.72 -8.49
CA THR A 274 -3.41 3.73 -7.06
C THR A 274 -4.69 3.92 -6.27
N ALA A 275 -4.87 3.11 -5.24
CA ALA A 275 -6.00 3.18 -4.34
C ALA A 275 -5.81 4.33 -3.36
N MET A 276 -6.86 5.13 -3.21
CA MET A 276 -6.99 6.13 -2.15
C MET A 276 -8.15 5.68 -1.29
N SER A 277 -7.86 4.91 -0.24
CA SER A 277 -8.89 4.27 0.59
C SER A 277 -9.91 5.27 1.09
N ARG A 278 -9.45 6.47 1.46
CA ARG A 278 -10.31 7.54 1.99
C ARG A 278 -9.86 8.86 1.40
N ILE A 279 -10.81 9.72 1.07
CA ILE A 279 -10.57 11.12 0.72
C ILE A 279 -11.18 11.96 1.84
N GLU A 280 -10.36 12.29 2.83
CA GLU A 280 -10.82 13.01 4.01
C GLU A 280 -9.75 13.91 4.61
N THR A 281 -10.07 14.52 5.76
CA THR A 281 -9.14 15.29 6.60
C THR A 281 -8.15 16.19 5.83
N SER A 282 -6.89 15.78 5.66
CA SER A 282 -5.81 16.55 5.02
C SER A 282 -6.02 16.82 3.53
N MET A 283 -6.92 16.09 2.87
CA MET A 283 -7.27 16.33 1.46
C MET A 283 -8.44 17.32 1.29
N VAL A 284 -9.22 17.59 2.35
CA VAL A 284 -10.50 18.31 2.22
C VAL A 284 -10.37 19.76 2.66
N LYS A 285 -10.86 20.67 1.82
CA LYS A 285 -10.84 22.11 2.04
C LYS A 285 -11.47 22.50 3.38
N GLY A 286 -10.82 23.44 4.07
CA GLY A 286 -11.29 23.94 5.36
C GLY A 286 -10.90 23.09 6.56
N ASN A 287 -10.34 21.90 6.35
CA ASN A 287 -9.73 21.15 7.44
C ASN A 287 -8.44 21.85 7.93
N ALA A 288 -8.19 21.82 9.24
CA ALA A 288 -7.03 22.48 9.87
C ALA A 288 -5.67 22.01 9.32
N VAL A 289 -5.60 20.77 8.81
CA VAL A 289 -4.38 20.15 8.26
C VAL A 289 -4.40 19.97 6.74
N SER A 290 -5.36 20.56 6.03
CA SER A 290 -5.36 20.62 4.55
C SER A 290 -4.56 21.82 4.04
N ARG A 291 -3.77 21.65 2.98
CA ARG A 291 -2.99 22.72 2.34
C ARG A 291 -3.03 22.69 0.82
N ASP A 292 -2.10 21.98 0.19
CA ASP A 292 -1.90 21.99 -1.26
C ASP A 292 -2.83 21.05 -2.03
N VAL A 293 -3.39 20.05 -1.33
CA VAL A 293 -4.58 19.32 -1.74
C VAL A 293 -5.78 19.84 -0.95
N ALA A 294 -6.80 20.33 -1.65
CA ALA A 294 -7.97 20.97 -1.05
C ALA A 294 -9.22 20.71 -1.90
N LEU A 295 -9.75 19.49 -1.78
CA LEU A 295 -10.96 19.03 -2.45
C LEU A 295 -12.20 19.61 -1.77
N ASP A 296 -13.26 19.83 -2.55
CA ASP A 296 -14.47 20.50 -2.06
C ASP A 296 -15.31 19.63 -1.13
N LYS A 297 -15.19 18.30 -1.24
CA LYS A 297 -15.99 17.35 -0.47
C LYS A 297 -15.14 16.18 0.02
N LYS A 298 -15.50 15.72 1.22
CA LYS A 298 -15.11 14.41 1.74
C LYS A 298 -15.74 13.31 0.88
N ILE A 299 -15.00 12.23 0.66
CA ILE A 299 -15.50 10.94 0.16
C ILE A 299 -14.89 9.88 1.07
N ALA A 300 -15.61 9.51 2.13
CA ALA A 300 -15.16 8.53 3.10
C ALA A 300 -14.91 7.17 2.43
N ALA A 301 -15.70 6.83 1.41
CA ALA A 301 -15.56 5.62 0.61
C ALA A 301 -14.35 5.62 -0.34
N GLY A 302 -13.62 6.73 -0.46
CA GLY A 302 -12.40 6.81 -1.26
C GLY A 302 -12.61 6.71 -2.78
N ALA A 303 -11.51 6.41 -3.48
CA ALA A 303 -11.48 6.25 -4.93
C ALA A 303 -10.23 5.49 -5.39
N VAL A 304 -10.24 4.96 -6.61
CA VAL A 304 -9.02 4.55 -7.32
C VAL A 304 -8.65 5.63 -8.34
N TYR A 305 -7.45 6.18 -8.21
CA TYR A 305 -6.91 7.16 -9.14
C TYR A 305 -6.18 6.47 -10.29
N ALA A 306 -6.29 7.05 -11.48
CA ALA A 306 -5.52 6.72 -12.67
C ALA A 306 -4.52 7.84 -12.97
N LEU A 307 -3.30 7.45 -13.28
CA LEU A 307 -2.18 8.35 -13.54
C LEU A 307 -1.56 8.01 -14.90
N ASN A 308 -1.60 8.94 -15.85
CA ASN A 308 -0.96 8.73 -17.14
C ASN A 308 0.57 8.83 -17.03
N LEU A 309 1.28 7.93 -17.69
CA LEU A 309 2.74 7.84 -17.65
C LEU A 309 3.38 8.33 -18.94
N LYS A 310 4.46 9.10 -18.84
CA LYS A 310 5.24 9.60 -19.98
C LYS A 310 6.74 9.54 -19.69
N GLY A 311 7.53 9.44 -20.76
CA GLY A 311 8.98 9.66 -20.71
C GLY A 311 9.36 11.13 -20.81
N GLY A 312 10.66 11.39 -20.73
CA GLY A 312 11.23 12.72 -20.96
C GLY A 312 10.88 13.78 -19.91
N GLN A 313 10.42 13.36 -18.73
CA GLN A 313 10.10 14.28 -17.63
C GLN A 313 11.39 14.79 -16.96
N ARG A 314 11.27 15.93 -16.29
CA ARG A 314 12.33 16.54 -15.49
C ARG A 314 11.85 16.71 -14.06
N ASP A 315 12.77 16.61 -13.12
CA ASP A 315 12.48 17.00 -11.75
C ASP A 315 12.41 18.53 -11.62
N THR A 316 12.01 19.01 -10.45
CA THR A 316 11.86 20.46 -10.17
C THR A 316 13.18 21.22 -10.18
N SER A 317 14.34 20.55 -10.17
CA SER A 317 15.66 21.17 -10.37
C SER A 317 16.04 21.31 -11.86
N GLY A 318 15.24 20.72 -12.75
CA GLY A 318 15.49 20.67 -14.19
C GLY A 318 16.33 19.48 -14.62
N ALA A 319 16.72 18.57 -13.72
CA ALA A 319 17.43 17.35 -14.10
C ALA A 319 16.48 16.36 -14.78
N ALA A 320 16.98 15.62 -15.77
CA ALA A 320 16.18 14.60 -16.43
C ALA A 320 15.90 13.43 -15.48
N ILE A 321 14.68 12.92 -15.51
CA ILE A 321 14.32 11.66 -14.85
C ILE A 321 14.50 10.56 -15.88
N ASP A 322 15.43 9.64 -15.64
CA ASP A 322 15.76 8.54 -16.55
C ASP A 322 14.73 7.40 -16.46
N SER A 323 13.51 7.69 -16.90
CA SER A 323 12.39 6.75 -16.94
C SER A 323 11.38 7.11 -18.02
N GLU A 324 10.83 6.08 -18.66
CA GLU A 324 9.71 6.18 -19.63
C GLU A 324 8.33 6.03 -18.98
N TRP A 325 8.30 5.93 -17.66
CA TRP A 325 7.15 5.52 -16.85
C TRP A 325 6.85 6.55 -15.74
N VAL A 326 7.07 7.83 -15.99
CA VAL A 326 6.89 8.89 -14.99
C VAL A 326 5.43 9.39 -15.03
N PRO A 327 4.68 9.34 -13.91
CA PRO A 327 3.34 9.91 -13.86
C PRO A 327 3.35 11.43 -14.07
N VAL A 328 2.43 11.94 -14.89
CA VAL A 328 2.33 13.38 -15.23
C VAL A 328 1.02 14.03 -14.79
N ASP A 329 0.01 13.23 -14.48
CA ASP A 329 -1.28 13.67 -13.99
C ASP A 329 -1.90 12.60 -13.08
N MET A 330 -2.98 12.98 -12.40
CA MET A 330 -3.72 12.10 -11.50
C MET A 330 -5.19 12.50 -11.47
N SER A 331 -6.09 11.56 -11.76
CA SER A 331 -7.55 11.75 -11.64
C SER A 331 -8.25 10.41 -11.46
N ALA A 332 -9.43 10.38 -10.83
CA ALA A 332 -10.19 9.15 -10.67
C ALA A 332 -11.20 8.96 -11.81
N PRO A 333 -11.23 7.80 -12.50
CA PRO A 333 -12.34 7.44 -13.36
C PRO A 333 -13.65 7.45 -12.57
N ALA A 334 -14.74 7.99 -13.15
CA ALA A 334 -16.00 8.17 -12.41
C ALA A 334 -16.59 6.87 -11.83
N ALA A 335 -16.39 5.74 -12.50
CA ALA A 335 -16.84 4.42 -12.01
C ALA A 335 -16.03 3.91 -10.82
N LEU A 336 -14.87 4.52 -10.53
CA LEU A 336 -13.94 4.14 -9.48
C LEU A 336 -13.90 5.18 -8.35
N VAL A 337 -14.98 5.95 -8.20
CA VAL A 337 -15.17 6.84 -7.05
C VAL A 337 -16.28 6.25 -6.19
N GLY A 338 -15.99 6.02 -4.92
CA GLY A 338 -16.97 5.52 -3.95
C GLY A 338 -18.08 6.53 -3.68
N GLU A 339 -19.16 6.07 -3.06
CA GLU A 339 -20.29 6.91 -2.71
C GLU A 339 -20.70 6.72 -1.25
N ASP A 340 -20.53 7.77 -0.46
CA ASP A 340 -21.00 7.82 0.93
C ASP A 340 -22.53 7.90 0.96
N LEU A 341 -23.16 7.13 1.84
CA LEU A 341 -24.58 7.23 2.14
C LEU A 341 -24.83 8.29 3.21
N ALA A 342 -25.94 9.02 3.09
CA ALA A 342 -26.36 9.99 4.10
C ALA A 342 -26.75 9.32 5.44
N ALA A 343 -27.17 8.06 5.40
CA ALA A 343 -27.49 7.24 6.56
C ALA A 343 -27.23 5.77 6.23
N ALA A 344 -26.95 4.97 7.27
CA ALA A 344 -26.70 3.55 7.11
C ALA A 344 -27.90 2.83 6.46
N ASP A 345 -27.64 1.94 5.49
CA ASP A 345 -28.68 1.16 4.83
C ASP A 345 -29.28 0.07 5.73
N ALA A 346 -30.16 -0.79 5.19
CA ALA A 346 -30.82 -1.85 5.97
C ALA A 346 -29.85 -2.85 6.61
N LEU A 347 -28.68 -3.09 6.01
CA LEU A 347 -27.65 -3.99 6.54
C LEU A 347 -26.68 -3.27 7.48
N GLY A 348 -26.54 -1.96 7.34
CA GLY A 348 -25.62 -1.14 8.13
C GLY A 348 -24.57 -0.43 7.29
N ASN A 349 -24.51 -0.66 5.97
CA ASN A 349 -23.51 -0.05 5.10
C ASN A 349 -23.60 1.47 5.16
N LEU A 350 -22.45 2.12 5.21
CA LEU A 350 -22.27 3.56 5.15
C LEU A 350 -21.87 4.05 3.75
N ALA A 351 -21.51 3.13 2.86
CA ALA A 351 -21.26 3.40 1.45
C ALA A 351 -22.27 2.63 0.56
N HIS A 352 -22.48 3.14 -0.65
CA HIS A 352 -23.43 2.55 -1.60
C HIS A 352 -22.94 1.17 -2.06
N ALA A 353 -23.71 0.11 -1.76
CA ALA A 353 -23.29 -1.27 -1.98
C ALA A 353 -22.81 -1.55 -3.43
N ASP A 354 -23.45 -0.99 -4.45
CA ASP A 354 -23.08 -1.22 -5.87
C ASP A 354 -21.86 -0.43 -6.37
N LYS A 355 -21.10 0.20 -5.46
CA LYS A 355 -19.86 0.93 -5.77
C LYS A 355 -18.74 0.45 -4.86
N ILE A 356 -17.50 0.77 -5.24
CA ILE A 356 -16.36 0.51 -4.37
C ILE A 356 -16.44 1.35 -3.09
N ALA A 357 -15.95 0.83 -1.98
CA ALA A 357 -15.68 1.58 -0.76
C ALA A 357 -14.36 1.15 -0.15
N ASN A 358 -13.54 2.13 0.25
CA ASN A 358 -12.19 1.93 0.78
C ASN A 358 -11.40 0.93 -0.07
N PRO A 359 -11.21 1.23 -1.37
CA PRO A 359 -10.37 0.39 -2.20
C PRO A 359 -8.96 0.38 -1.61
N ASP A 360 -8.37 -0.80 -1.61
CA ASP A 360 -7.07 -1.07 -1.01
C ASP A 360 -6.22 -1.83 -2.04
N ASN A 361 -6.40 -3.15 -2.10
CA ASN A 361 -5.55 -4.03 -2.88
C ASN A 361 -5.88 -3.90 -4.37
N LEU A 362 -4.89 -3.54 -5.19
CA LEU A 362 -5.07 -3.40 -6.65
C LEU A 362 -4.23 -4.40 -7.45
N LYS A 363 -4.84 -4.97 -8.49
CA LYS A 363 -4.08 -5.74 -9.49
C LYS A 363 -4.66 -5.64 -10.89
N PHE A 364 -3.82 -5.32 -11.86
CA PHE A 364 -4.21 -5.30 -13.25
C PHE A 364 -3.84 -6.60 -13.97
N SER A 365 -4.79 -7.18 -14.70
CA SER A 365 -4.53 -8.24 -15.69
C SER A 365 -4.48 -7.61 -17.08
N GLU A 366 -3.30 -7.68 -17.71
CA GLU A 366 -3.10 -7.20 -19.09
C GLU A 366 -3.95 -7.99 -20.08
N LYS A 367 -4.05 -9.31 -19.86
CA LYS A 367 -4.77 -10.21 -20.76
C LYS A 367 -6.29 -10.00 -20.68
N LEU A 368 -6.82 -9.86 -19.47
CA LEU A 368 -8.25 -9.63 -19.26
C LEU A 368 -8.64 -8.15 -19.41
N ARG A 369 -7.68 -7.23 -19.58
CA ARG A 369 -7.91 -5.78 -19.61
C ARG A 369 -8.75 -5.33 -18.41
N THR A 370 -8.46 -5.91 -17.25
CA THR A 370 -9.30 -5.78 -16.06
C THR A 370 -8.45 -5.38 -14.86
N LEU A 371 -8.87 -4.30 -14.20
CA LEU A 371 -8.38 -3.89 -12.89
C LEU A 371 -9.23 -4.59 -11.82
N PHE A 372 -8.60 -5.44 -11.03
CA PHE A 372 -9.19 -6.01 -9.83
C PHE A 372 -8.93 -5.11 -8.63
N ILE A 373 -9.95 -4.96 -7.78
CA ILE A 373 -9.97 -4.01 -6.66
C ILE A 373 -10.54 -4.74 -5.43
N GLY A 374 -9.69 -5.02 -4.44
CA GLY A 374 -10.10 -5.48 -3.13
C GLY A 374 -10.44 -4.29 -2.21
N GLU A 375 -11.40 -4.48 -1.32
CA GLU A 375 -11.78 -3.49 -0.32
C GLU A 375 -11.24 -3.88 1.07
N ASP A 376 -10.74 -2.88 1.80
CA ASP A 376 -10.58 -2.88 3.26
C ASP A 376 -11.43 -1.75 3.86
N SER A 377 -12.74 -2.02 3.90
CA SER A 377 -13.75 -1.02 4.22
C SER A 377 -14.32 -1.14 5.62
N GLY A 378 -14.25 -0.02 6.34
CA GLY A 378 -15.10 0.30 7.50
C GLY A 378 -16.42 0.95 7.10
N MET A 379 -16.87 0.80 5.85
CA MET A 379 -18.12 1.36 5.33
C MET A 379 -19.04 0.33 4.69
N HIS A 380 -18.52 -0.80 4.24
CA HIS A 380 -19.32 -1.97 3.90
C HIS A 380 -19.28 -2.99 5.05
N VAL A 381 -20.44 -3.56 5.38
CA VAL A 381 -20.61 -4.61 6.38
C VAL A 381 -19.80 -5.86 6.02
N ASN A 382 -19.61 -6.10 4.73
CA ASN A 382 -18.74 -7.12 4.21
C ASN A 382 -18.02 -6.55 2.97
N ASN A 383 -16.72 -6.78 2.88
CA ASN A 383 -15.93 -6.27 1.78
C ASN A 383 -16.10 -7.09 0.50
N PHE A 384 -15.77 -6.47 -0.62
CA PHE A 384 -15.92 -7.06 -1.95
C PHE A 384 -14.60 -7.11 -2.72
N LEU A 385 -14.54 -8.03 -3.68
CA LEU A 385 -13.62 -7.94 -4.81
C LEU A 385 -14.39 -7.48 -6.03
N TRP A 386 -13.90 -6.41 -6.65
CA TRP A 386 -14.44 -5.85 -7.88
C TRP A 386 -13.53 -6.13 -9.07
N ALA A 387 -14.14 -6.20 -10.26
CA ALA A 387 -13.47 -6.27 -11.55
C ALA A 387 -13.94 -5.09 -12.41
N TYR A 388 -13.01 -4.22 -12.78
CA TYR A 388 -13.23 -3.08 -13.66
C TYR A 388 -12.57 -3.32 -15.02
N HIS A 389 -13.38 -3.59 -16.04
CA HIS A 389 -12.88 -3.79 -17.40
C HIS A 389 -12.59 -2.43 -18.05
N VAL A 390 -11.33 -2.16 -18.39
CA VAL A 390 -10.89 -0.79 -18.72
C VAL A 390 -11.36 -0.31 -20.08
N ASP A 391 -11.69 -1.19 -21.02
CA ASP A 391 -12.16 -0.76 -22.34
C ASP A 391 -13.66 -0.44 -22.33
N THR A 392 -14.46 -1.28 -21.68
CA THR A 392 -15.92 -1.13 -21.59
C THR A 392 -16.35 -0.23 -20.43
N LYS A 393 -15.43 0.08 -19.51
CA LYS A 393 -15.66 0.85 -18.29
C LYS A 393 -16.69 0.21 -17.35
N THR A 394 -16.87 -1.11 -17.45
CA THR A 394 -17.82 -1.87 -16.64
C THR A 394 -17.18 -2.25 -15.31
N LEU A 395 -17.83 -1.89 -14.20
CA LEU A 395 -17.49 -2.37 -12.87
C LEU A 395 -18.42 -3.54 -12.50
N SER A 396 -17.87 -4.63 -12.00
CA SER A 396 -18.63 -5.82 -11.59
C SER A 396 -18.10 -6.37 -10.28
N ARG A 397 -19.00 -6.72 -9.37
CA ARG A 397 -18.64 -7.44 -8.15
C ARG A 397 -18.41 -8.92 -8.51
N VAL A 398 -17.26 -9.47 -8.13
CA VAL A 398 -16.88 -10.86 -8.47
C VAL A 398 -16.72 -11.76 -7.24
N LEU A 399 -16.52 -11.19 -6.05
CA LEU A 399 -16.52 -11.92 -4.79
C LEU A 399 -17.03 -11.04 -3.64
N SER A 400 -17.63 -11.70 -2.64
CA SER A 400 -18.13 -11.12 -1.40
C SER A 400 -17.46 -11.85 -0.24
N CYS A 401 -16.69 -11.12 0.57
CA CYS A 401 -16.06 -11.68 1.76
C CYS A 401 -17.10 -11.92 2.87
N PRO A 402 -16.77 -12.74 3.90
CA PRO A 402 -17.54 -12.75 5.15
C PRO A 402 -17.63 -11.36 5.77
N ALA A 403 -18.68 -11.10 6.58
CA ALA A 403 -18.83 -9.81 7.24
C ALA A 403 -17.70 -9.53 8.24
N GLY A 404 -17.27 -8.26 8.32
CA GLY A 404 -16.10 -7.82 9.09
C GLY A 404 -14.75 -8.33 8.57
N ALA A 405 -14.70 -8.96 7.40
CA ALA A 405 -13.45 -9.32 6.72
C ALA A 405 -13.11 -8.29 5.64
N GLU A 406 -11.83 -8.14 5.31
CA GLU A 406 -11.33 -7.43 4.13
C GLU A 406 -11.10 -8.39 2.94
N SER A 407 -10.94 -7.84 1.73
CA SER A 407 -10.54 -8.57 0.52
C SER A 407 -9.09 -8.22 0.14
N THR A 408 -8.15 -9.09 0.51
CA THR A 408 -6.70 -8.81 0.42
C THR A 408 -5.93 -9.95 -0.27
N GLY A 409 -4.60 -9.83 -0.39
CA GLY A 409 -3.74 -10.84 -1.02
C GLY A 409 -4.00 -11.01 -2.52
N LEU A 410 -4.36 -9.90 -3.18
CA LEU A 410 -4.85 -9.90 -4.55
C LEU A 410 -3.71 -10.12 -5.56
N HIS A 411 -3.82 -11.18 -6.36
CA HIS A 411 -2.95 -11.41 -7.51
C HIS A 411 -3.77 -11.84 -8.72
N ALA A 412 -3.36 -11.42 -9.92
CA ALA A 412 -3.88 -11.91 -11.18
C ALA A 412 -2.72 -12.62 -11.88
N VAL A 413 -2.84 -13.94 -12.03
CA VAL A 413 -1.88 -14.77 -12.74
C VAL A 413 -2.55 -15.25 -14.01
N ASP A 414 -2.11 -14.68 -15.14
CA ASP A 414 -2.65 -15.00 -16.45
C ASP A 414 -1.99 -16.28 -17.00
N GLU A 415 -2.80 -17.27 -17.38
CA GLU A 415 -2.41 -18.47 -18.16
C GLU A 415 -1.26 -19.35 -17.61
N ILE A 416 -1.09 -19.46 -16.30
CA ILE A 416 -0.13 -20.42 -15.75
C ILE A 416 -0.60 -21.86 -16.06
N ASN A 417 0.17 -22.53 -16.92
CA ASN A 417 -0.17 -23.82 -17.55
C ASN A 417 -1.59 -23.85 -18.16
N GLY A 418 -2.03 -22.74 -18.77
CA GLY A 418 -3.33 -22.64 -19.45
C GLY A 418 -4.50 -22.21 -18.55
N TRP A 419 -4.25 -21.92 -17.27
CA TRP A 419 -5.28 -21.49 -16.31
C TRP A 419 -5.01 -20.07 -15.82
N THR A 420 -6.08 -19.30 -15.63
CA THR A 420 -6.01 -17.97 -15.02
C THR A 420 -6.52 -18.03 -13.60
N TYR A 421 -5.78 -17.39 -12.68
CA TYR A 421 -6.12 -17.32 -11.27
C TYR A 421 -6.20 -15.86 -10.83
N ILE A 422 -7.33 -15.49 -10.24
CA ILE A 422 -7.46 -14.27 -9.45
C ILE A 422 -7.40 -14.70 -8.00
N MET A 423 -6.21 -14.63 -7.41
CA MET A 423 -6.00 -14.89 -5.99
C MET A 423 -6.74 -13.83 -5.20
N SER A 424 -7.54 -14.24 -4.23
CA SER A 424 -8.26 -13.36 -3.34
C SER A 424 -8.41 -14.06 -2.01
N ASN A 425 -7.77 -13.49 -1.01
CA ASN A 425 -7.87 -13.95 0.36
C ASN A 425 -8.87 -13.06 1.09
N PHE A 426 -9.35 -13.52 2.23
CA PHE A 426 -9.97 -12.64 3.19
C PHE A 426 -9.28 -12.77 4.54
N GLN A 427 -9.20 -11.64 5.23
CA GLN A 427 -8.56 -11.50 6.52
C GLN A 427 -9.58 -11.18 7.61
N HIS A 428 -9.23 -11.46 8.87
CA HIS A 428 -9.92 -11.03 10.09
C HIS A 428 -11.47 -11.11 10.07
N ALA A 429 -12.06 -12.21 9.56
CA ALA A 429 -13.52 -12.35 9.51
C ALA A 429 -14.18 -12.17 10.89
N GLY A 430 -15.21 -11.32 10.94
CA GLY A 430 -15.88 -10.91 12.17
C GLY A 430 -15.11 -9.93 13.03
N ASP A 431 -14.27 -9.07 12.43
CA ASP A 431 -13.78 -7.87 13.10
C ASP A 431 -14.92 -6.85 13.23
N TRP A 432 -15.72 -7.03 14.28
CA TRP A 432 -16.99 -6.34 14.43
C TRP A 432 -16.83 -4.91 14.97
N GLU A 433 -16.97 -3.94 14.08
CA GLU A 433 -17.10 -2.53 14.43
C GLU A 433 -18.54 -2.08 14.72
N SER A 434 -18.70 -1.16 15.68
CA SER A 434 -19.97 -0.45 15.94
C SER A 434 -19.83 1.00 15.47
N PRO A 435 -20.84 1.58 14.78
CA PRO A 435 -22.17 1.01 14.56
C PRO A 435 -22.35 0.16 13.29
N LEU A 436 -21.31 0.03 12.45
CA LEU A 436 -21.37 -0.60 11.13
C LEU A 436 -22.05 -1.97 11.14
N HIS A 437 -21.64 -2.86 12.05
CA HIS A 437 -22.09 -4.25 12.07
C HIS A 437 -23.25 -4.52 13.03
N ASP A 438 -23.77 -3.53 13.76
CA ASP A 438 -24.72 -3.75 14.87
C ASP A 438 -26.01 -4.46 14.42
N LYS A 439 -26.45 -4.23 13.18
CA LYS A 439 -27.66 -4.84 12.61
C LYS A 439 -27.49 -6.32 12.26
N VAL A 440 -26.28 -6.75 11.90
CA VAL A 440 -26.02 -8.11 11.39
C VAL A 440 -25.29 -9.00 12.39
N LYS A 441 -24.48 -8.41 13.28
CA LYS A 441 -23.61 -9.13 14.22
C LYS A 441 -24.35 -10.17 15.07
N PRO A 442 -25.54 -9.91 15.65
CA PRO A 442 -26.26 -10.92 16.43
C PRO A 442 -26.57 -12.20 15.65
N THR A 443 -26.76 -12.07 14.32
CA THR A 443 -27.05 -13.21 13.43
C THR A 443 -25.76 -13.86 12.91
N LEU A 444 -24.76 -13.06 12.54
CA LEU A 444 -23.57 -13.53 11.83
C LEU A 444 -22.44 -14.00 12.77
N ASP A 445 -22.28 -13.45 13.97
CA ASP A 445 -21.18 -13.81 14.88
C ASP A 445 -21.12 -15.32 15.20
N PRO A 446 -22.23 -16.02 15.50
CA PRO A 446 -22.20 -17.46 15.72
C PRO A 446 -21.69 -18.24 14.49
N LEU A 447 -22.06 -17.80 13.28
CA LEU A 447 -21.64 -18.44 12.03
C LEU A 447 -20.16 -18.19 11.74
N VAL A 448 -19.69 -16.95 11.93
CA VAL A 448 -18.28 -16.60 11.75
C VAL A 448 -17.41 -17.42 12.70
N ARG A 449 -17.77 -17.50 13.98
CA ARG A 449 -17.01 -18.29 14.97
C ARG A 449 -16.95 -19.78 14.61
N ALA A 450 -18.06 -20.34 14.16
CA ALA A 450 -18.13 -21.74 13.75
C ALA A 450 -17.27 -22.06 12.52
N ASN A 451 -17.17 -21.14 11.56
CA ASN A 451 -16.51 -21.40 10.28
C ASN A 451 -15.04 -20.92 10.22
N PHE A 452 -14.65 -19.97 11.07
CA PHE A 452 -13.34 -19.31 10.99
C PHE A 452 -12.54 -19.41 12.29
N LYS A 453 -12.50 -20.61 12.90
CA LYS A 453 -11.72 -20.91 14.11
C LYS A 453 -11.92 -19.87 15.24
N ASP A 454 -13.18 -19.61 15.60
CA ASP A 454 -13.53 -18.60 16.59
C ASP A 454 -12.98 -17.19 16.26
N ARG A 455 -13.01 -16.84 14.97
CA ARG A 455 -12.45 -15.64 14.33
C ARG A 455 -10.94 -15.67 14.10
N PHE A 456 -10.17 -16.61 14.67
CA PHE A 456 -8.72 -16.72 14.47
C PHE A 456 -8.29 -17.34 13.13
N GLY A 457 -9.23 -17.66 12.24
CA GLY A 457 -8.97 -18.21 10.91
C GLY A 457 -9.09 -17.17 9.80
N ALA A 458 -8.16 -17.20 8.85
CA ALA A 458 -8.28 -16.56 7.54
C ALA A 458 -8.35 -17.65 6.46
N SER A 459 -8.78 -17.30 5.25
CA SER A 459 -8.71 -18.21 4.10
C SER A 459 -7.89 -17.62 2.97
N VAL A 460 -7.06 -18.48 2.38
CA VAL A 460 -6.31 -18.18 1.16
C VAL A 460 -6.97 -18.94 0.03
N GLY A 461 -7.30 -18.25 -1.05
CA GLY A 461 -8.09 -18.82 -2.13
C GLY A 461 -7.92 -18.09 -3.45
N TYR A 462 -8.65 -18.56 -4.45
CA TYR A 462 -8.65 -17.97 -5.78
C TYR A 462 -10.00 -18.16 -6.46
N LEU A 463 -10.29 -17.24 -7.38
CA LEU A 463 -11.25 -17.43 -8.44
C LEU A 463 -10.50 -17.95 -9.66
N THR A 464 -11.06 -18.94 -10.33
CA THR A 464 -10.60 -19.36 -11.66
C THR A 464 -11.79 -19.43 -12.60
N ALA A 465 -11.53 -19.26 -13.89
CA ALA A 465 -12.56 -19.29 -14.91
C ALA A 465 -12.14 -20.22 -16.05
N GLU A 466 -13.06 -21.09 -16.45
CA GLU A 466 -12.92 -21.92 -17.64
C GLU A 466 -13.52 -21.18 -18.85
N PRO A 467 -12.86 -21.18 -20.02
CA PRO A 467 -13.50 -20.77 -21.26
C PRO A 467 -14.71 -21.66 -21.52
N THR A 468 -15.92 -21.14 -21.32
CA THR A 468 -17.13 -21.84 -21.71
C THR A 468 -17.49 -21.46 -23.14
N GLY A 469 -17.69 -22.47 -23.99
CA GLY A 469 -18.22 -22.23 -25.34
C GLY A 469 -19.61 -21.61 -25.30
N ILE A 470 -20.01 -20.92 -26.37
CA ILE A 470 -21.36 -20.36 -26.51
C ILE A 470 -22.38 -21.50 -26.35
N LYS A 471 -23.15 -21.47 -25.27
CA LYS A 471 -24.25 -22.41 -25.05
C LYS A 471 -25.49 -21.86 -25.73
N LEU A 472 -25.70 -22.24 -26.99
CA LEU A 472 -26.96 -21.95 -27.67
C LEU A 472 -28.07 -22.72 -26.93
N ALA A 473 -29.12 -22.02 -26.50
CA ALA A 473 -30.31 -22.67 -25.98
C ALA A 473 -30.83 -23.66 -27.03
N LYS A 474 -31.12 -24.91 -26.63
CA LYS A 474 -31.86 -25.83 -27.51
C LYS A 474 -33.20 -25.17 -27.82
N ALA A 475 -33.50 -25.05 -29.12
CA ALA A 475 -34.76 -24.50 -29.63
C ALA A 475 -35.98 -25.27 -29.11
#